data_AF-A0A9E2G4M3-F1
#
_entry.id   AF-A0A9E2G4M3-F1
#
_cell.length_a   1.000
_cell.length_b   1.000
_cell.length_c   1.000
_cell.angle_alpha   90.00
_cell.angle_beta   90.00
_cell.angle_gamma   90.00
#
_symmetry.space_group_name_H-M   'P 1'
#
loop_
_entity.id
_entity.type
_entity.pdbx_description
1 polymer ?
#
loop_
_entity_poly.entity_id
_entity_poly.type
_entity_poly.pdbx_seq_one_letter_code
_entity_poly.pdbx_strand_id
1 'polypeptide(L)' 'MNDIQYNGVKVFSASKAEEREQLGERVTAWLGLHPEVEVRRIKTLQSSDKAFHCITIILMYQDPSF' A
#
# COMPACT_ATOMS: atom_id res chain seq x y z
N MET A 1 -16.19 -9.46 -13.30
CA MET A 1 -15.36 -8.99 -12.18
C MET A 1 -16.09 -7.81 -11.59
N ASN A 2 -16.43 -7.83 -10.29
CA ASN A 2 -17.03 -6.66 -9.65
C ASN A 2 -15.97 -5.57 -9.57
N ASP A 3 -16.29 -4.40 -10.11
CA ASP A 3 -15.46 -3.22 -9.95
C ASP A 3 -15.55 -2.76 -8.49
N ILE A 4 -14.44 -2.84 -7.77
CA ILE A 4 -14.39 -2.36 -6.39
C ILE A 4 -14.28 -0.84 -6.50
N GLN A 5 -15.32 -0.13 -6.06
CA GLN A 5 -15.32 1.33 -6.01
C GLN A 5 -14.35 1.82 -4.93
N TYR A 6 -13.52 2.81 -5.27
CA TYR A 6 -12.62 3.52 -4.36
C TYR A 6 -12.40 4.93 -4.93
N ASN A 7 -12.09 5.89 -4.07
CA ASN A 7 -11.77 7.27 -4.45
C ASN A 7 -10.34 7.68 -4.03
N GLY A 8 -9.63 6.83 -3.28
CA GLY A 8 -8.28 7.09 -2.81
C GLY A 8 -7.32 5.94 -3.09
N VAL A 9 -6.05 6.28 -3.32
CA VAL A 9 -4.94 5.31 -3.48
C VAL A 9 -3.73 5.77 -2.68
N LYS A 10 -3.14 4.85 -1.89
CA LYS A 10 -1.87 5.05 -1.19
C LYS A 10 -0.89 3.96 -1.62
N VAL A 11 0.32 4.39 -2.01
CA VAL A 11 1.37 3.50 -2.49
C VAL A 11 2.54 3.54 -1.53
N PHE A 12 3.01 2.36 -1.12
CA PHE A 12 4.24 2.17 -0.35
C PHE A 12 5.16 1.29 -1.19
N SER A 13 6.40 1.72 -1.41
CA SER A 13 7.40 0.92 -2.12
C SER A 13 8.76 0.98 -1.43
N ALA A 14 9.53 -0.10 -1.57
CA ALA A 14 10.90 -0.17 -1.10
C ALA A 14 11.74 -1.06 -2.00
N SER A 15 12.96 -0.60 -2.29
CA SER A 15 13.98 -1.34 -3.05
C SER A 15 15.15 -1.82 -2.18
N LYS A 16 15.38 -1.19 -1.02
CA LYS A 16 16.41 -1.59 -0.05
C LYS A 16 15.89 -2.65 0.90
N ALA A 17 16.75 -3.57 1.31
CA ALA A 17 16.38 -4.69 2.19
C ALA A 17 15.74 -4.22 3.50
N GLU A 18 16.38 -3.31 4.21
CA GLU A 18 15.88 -2.74 5.46
C GLU A 18 14.51 -2.06 5.29
N GLU A 19 14.33 -1.26 4.24
CA GLU A 19 13.05 -0.57 3.97
C GLU A 19 11.92 -1.53 3.62
N ARG A 20 12.23 -2.71 3.04
CA ARG A 20 11.24 -3.74 2.76
C ARG A 20 10.71 -4.38 4.04
N GLU A 21 11.56 -4.56 5.05
CA GLU A 21 11.15 -5.10 6.35
C GLU A 21 10.20 -4.13 7.08
N GLN A 22 10.44 -2.82 6.92
CA GLN A 22 9.63 -1.77 7.53
C GLN A 22 8.34 -1.44 6.75
N LEU A 23 8.12 -2.02 5.56
CA LEU A 23 7.02 -1.60 4.69
C LEU A 23 5.65 -1.85 5.35
N GLY A 24 5.51 -2.97 6.05
CA GLY A 24 4.28 -3.31 6.79
C GLY A 24 4.02 -2.35 7.95
N GLU A 25 5.06 -1.98 8.70
CA GLU A 25 4.94 -1.01 9.80
C GLU A 25 4.49 0.36 9.28
N ARG A 26 5.05 0.81 8.16
CA ARG A 26 4.66 2.07 7.51
C ARG A 26 3.21 2.06 7.04
N VAL A 27 2.74 0.93 6.52
CA VAL A 27 1.33 0.73 6.15
C VAL A 27 0.43 0.81 7.38
N THR A 28 0.76 0.06 8.43
CA THR A 28 -0.01 0.04 9.69
C THR A 28 -0.04 1.41 10.37
N ALA A 29 1.11 2.10 10.42
CA ALA A 29 1.19 3.45 10.98
C ALA A 29 0.31 4.44 10.20
N TRP A 30 0.32 4.37 8.87
CA TRP A 30 -0.54 5.23 8.05
C TRP A 30 -2.02 4.92 8.29
N LEU A 31 -2.42 3.65 8.33
CA LEU A 31 -3.81 3.27 8.65
C LEU A 31 -4.23 3.73 10.06
N GLY A 32 -3.32 3.70 11.04
CA GLY A 32 -3.58 4.22 12.38
C GLY A 32 -3.78 5.74 12.45
N LEU A 33 -3.17 6.49 11.52
CA LEU A 33 -3.36 7.94 11.40
C LEU A 33 -4.61 8.32 10.60
N HIS A 34 -5.19 7.38 9.86
CA HIS A 34 -6.34 7.57 9.00
C HIS A 34 -7.48 6.58 9.34
N PRO A 35 -8.01 6.57 10.57
CA PRO A 35 -9.09 5.65 10.95
C PRO A 35 -10.40 5.88 10.18
N GLU A 36 -10.56 7.05 9.54
CA GLU A 36 -11.71 7.40 8.72
C GLU A 36 -11.77 6.67 7.38
N VAL A 37 -10.64 6.17 6.87
CA VAL A 37 -10.62 5.54 5.55
C VAL A 37 -11.01 4.07 5.61
N GLU A 38 -11.85 3.64 4.67
CA GLU A 38 -12.22 2.23 4.53
C GLU A 38 -11.34 1.57 3.45
N VAL A 39 -10.45 0.66 3.85
CA VAL A 39 -9.62 -0.09 2.89
C VAL A 39 -10.48 -1.04 2.08
N ARG A 40 -10.61 -0.77 0.78
CA ARG A 40 -11.43 -1.57 -0.15
C ARG A 40 -10.62 -2.68 -0.80
N ARG A 41 -9.34 -2.43 -1.06
CA ARG A 41 -8.44 -3.40 -1.71
C ARG A 41 -7.00 -3.14 -1.34
N ILE A 42 -6.26 -4.23 -1.20
CA ILE A 42 -4.80 -4.21 -1.09
C ILE A 42 -4.22 -5.01 -2.25
N LYS A 43 -3.20 -4.47 -2.92
CA LYS A 43 -2.44 -5.18 -3.93
C LYS A 43 -0.96 -5.11 -3.60
N THR A 44 -0.33 -6.28 -3.50
CA THR A 44 1.12 -6.40 -3.43
C THR A 44 1.68 -6.65 -4.82
N LEU A 45 2.75 -5.93 -5.15
CA LEU A 45 3.52 -6.13 -6.36
C LEU A 45 4.97 -6.35 -5.97
N GLN A 46 5.60 -7.31 -6.64
CA GLN A 46 7.02 -7.55 -6.50
C GLN A 46 7.65 -7.47 -7.89
N SER A 47 8.80 -6.80 -7.97
CA SER A 47 9.62 -6.73 -9.17
C SER A 47 11.06 -6.95 -8.76
N SER A 48 11.80 -7.74 -9.53
CA SER A 48 13.20 -8.05 -9.24
C SER A 48 14.04 -8.14 -10.50
N ASP A 49 15.27 -7.63 -10.43
CA ASP A 49 16.34 -7.87 -11.40
C ASP A 49 17.56 -8.51 -10.69
N LYS A 50 18.69 -8.63 -11.40
CA LYS A 50 19.93 -9.25 -10.86
C LYS A 50 20.55 -8.49 -9.67
N ALA A 51 20.21 -7.21 -9.50
CA ALA A 51 20.83 -6.33 -8.51
C ALA A 51 19.83 -5.80 -7.46
N PHE A 52 18.53 -5.76 -7.76
CA PHE A 52 17.53 -5.12 -6.90
C PHE A 52 16.20 -5.89 -6.85
N HIS A 53 15.59 -5.86 -5.66
CA HIS A 53 14.24 -6.38 -5.41
C HIS A 53 13.37 -5.25 -4.86
N CYS A 54 12.31 -4.93 -5.57
CA CYS A 54 11.31 -3.95 -5.18
C CYS A 54 10.04 -4.65 -4.68
N ILE A 55 9.51 -4.20 -3.55
CA ILE A 55 8.18 -4.57 -3.05
C ILE A 55 7.33 -3.31 -2.99
N THR A 56 6.12 -3.39 -3.53
CA THR A 56 5.12 -2.33 -3.49
C THR A 56 3.82 -2.84 -2.88
N ILE A 57 3.28 -2.11 -1.91
CA ILE A 57 1.94 -2.29 -1.37
C ILE A 57 1.08 -1.11 -1.83
N ILE A 58 -0.02 -1.42 -2.52
CA ILE A 58 -1.00 -0.43 -2.97
C ILE A 58 -2.27 -0.64 -2.16
N LEU A 59 -2.66 0.38 -1.40
CA LEU A 59 -3.95 0.45 -0.73
C LEU A 59 -4.90 1.27 -1.60
N MET A 60 -6.04 0.69 -1.95
CA MET A 60 -7.17 1.42 -2.53
C MET A 60 -8.24 1.52 -1.44
N TYR A 61 -8.69 2.73 -1.16
CA TYR A 61 -9.58 3.01 -0.04
C TYR A 61 -10.69 3.99 -0.43
N GLN A 62 -11.73 3.99 0.38
CA GLN A 62 -12.76 5.01 0.38
C GLN A 62 -12.45 6.04 1.45
N ASP A 63 -12.24 7.27 1.05
CA ASP A 63 -12.15 8.45 1.93
C ASP A 63 -13.53 9.11 2.02
N PRO A 64 -14.11 9.28 3.21
CA PRO A 64 -15.39 9.97 3.38
C PRO A 64 -15.30 11.49 3.15
N SER A 65 -14.10 12.05 3.07
CA SER A 65 -13.86 13.50 2.93
C SER A 65 -13.89 14.00 1.49
N PHE A 66 -14.06 13.10 0.51
CA PHE A 66 -14.04 13.39 -0.93
C PHE A 66 -15.46 13.52 -1.51
#